data_AF-A0A959GLQ1-F1
#
_entry.id   AF-A0A959GLQ1-F1
#
_cell.length_a   1.000
_cell.length_b   1.000
_cell.length_c   1.000
_cell.angle_alpha   90.00
_cell.angle_beta   90.00
_cell.angle_gamma   90.00
#
_symmetry.space_group_name_H-M   'P 1'
#
loop_
_entity.id
_entity.type
_entity.pdbx_description
1 polymer ?
#
loop_
_entity_poly.entity_id
_entity_poly.type
_entity_poly.pdbx_seq_one_letter_code
_entity_poly.pdbx_strand_id
1 'polypeptide(L)'
;MYSDYLSLIVEVSVTVYVFLLGLPILVNQIFLPEDLRRMSKKNYAANLISQVLALTVLLLAIILVAYPRTLFWLIPFDAGQIPGREKLITALFFAMLSLTLVFLYIHLVRSQGYRAKVVHIIKKKLIASYQRTGKLDPAYLDDMEYLGIYSKGGAETRIVIQALEELQKKLKIDSTPGPDNDALILLIEILCNSVANSTESGSRSNMIEVLAIYKDILMELKMLSTEENPLIQGNETLKIKDCTYKIALASLKKDYSDMMPRVLSVLSLIPGSSDKLFDIGLLALDKRQFQVATNVLSEMMDRDNLDGVIMNNYFGMIAHFYFSGDAARFCARRSLESNKVEVTEKALSDARNYHYNLCNFPTVDLIEQLDAPDLSGG
;
A
#
# COMPACT_ATOMS: atom_id res chain seq x y z
N MET A 1 26.04 20.02 -53.74
CA MET A 1 24.61 19.67 -53.54
C MET A 1 24.39 18.21 -53.17
N TYR A 2 24.71 17.22 -54.02
CA TYR A 2 24.47 15.79 -53.71
C TYR A 2 25.30 15.28 -52.52
N SER A 3 26.55 15.73 -52.41
CA SER A 3 27.44 15.39 -51.28
C SER A 3 26.96 16.01 -49.96
N ASP A 4 26.39 17.22 -50.01
CA ASP A 4 25.96 17.97 -48.83
C ASP A 4 24.70 17.35 -48.22
N TYR A 5 23.76 16.87 -49.06
CA TYR A 5 22.56 16.15 -48.63
C TYR A 5 22.88 14.82 -47.94
N LEU A 6 23.80 14.03 -48.50
CA LEU A 6 24.25 12.77 -47.91
C LEU A 6 24.99 12.99 -46.57
N SER A 7 25.85 14.01 -46.52
CA SER A 7 26.55 14.39 -45.27
C SER A 7 25.56 14.77 -44.18
N LEU A 8 24.56 15.60 -44.51
CA LEU A 8 23.53 16.04 -43.58
C LEU A 8 22.72 14.86 -43.03
N ILE A 9 22.28 13.91 -43.88
CA ILE A 9 21.52 12.74 -43.40
C ILE A 9 22.35 11.89 -42.45
N VAL A 10 23.62 11.66 -42.75
CA VAL A 10 24.50 10.86 -41.89
C VAL A 10 24.74 11.57 -40.57
N GLU A 11 24.99 12.88 -40.59
CA GLU A 11 25.18 13.69 -39.38
C GLU A 11 23.92 13.68 -38.49
N VAL A 12 22.74 13.87 -39.08
CA VAL A 12 21.46 13.76 -38.38
C VAL A 12 21.24 12.33 -37.86
N SER A 13 21.60 11.30 -38.63
CA SER A 13 21.47 9.90 -38.20
C SER A 13 22.36 9.57 -37.01
N VAL A 14 23.61 10.03 -37.01
CA VAL A 14 24.54 9.87 -35.89
C VAL A 14 24.04 10.64 -34.67
N THR A 15 23.58 11.87 -34.85
CA THR A 15 23.04 12.70 -33.76
C THR A 15 21.81 12.05 -33.12
N VAL A 16 20.88 11.56 -33.94
CA VAL A 16 19.70 10.84 -33.46
C VAL A 16 20.14 9.56 -32.76
N TYR A 17 21.04 8.76 -33.32
CA TYR A 17 21.56 7.55 -32.66
C TYR A 17 22.18 7.83 -31.28
N VAL A 18 23.02 8.86 -31.16
CA VAL A 18 23.65 9.25 -29.88
C VAL A 18 22.59 9.69 -28.86
N PHE A 19 21.63 10.53 -29.27
CA PHE A 19 20.51 10.92 -28.42
C PHE A 19 19.71 9.71 -27.94
N LEU A 20 19.49 8.74 -28.82
CA LEU A 20 18.75 7.52 -28.56
C LEU A 20 19.49 6.50 -27.68
N LEU A 21 20.82 6.53 -27.62
CA LEU A 21 21.57 5.81 -26.60
C LEU A 21 21.38 6.43 -25.21
N GLY A 22 21.23 7.75 -25.14
CA GLY A 22 20.98 8.47 -23.89
C GLY A 22 19.53 8.37 -23.39
N LEU A 23 18.56 8.18 -24.30
CA LEU A 23 17.13 8.21 -23.99
C LEU A 23 16.67 7.07 -23.06
N PRO A 24 17.10 5.80 -23.21
CA PRO A 24 16.81 4.73 -22.26
C PRO A 24 17.35 5.03 -20.86
N ILE A 25 18.54 5.64 -20.77
CA ILE A 25 19.15 6.06 -19.50
C ILE A 25 18.30 7.16 -18.86
N LEU A 26 17.88 8.16 -19.64
CA LEU A 26 17.00 9.23 -19.18
C LEU A 26 15.62 8.71 -18.78
N VAL A 27 15.02 7.80 -19.54
CA VAL A 27 13.73 7.19 -19.19
C VAL A 27 13.84 6.40 -17.89
N ASN A 28 14.94 5.68 -17.68
CA ASN A 28 15.22 4.96 -16.43
C ASN A 28 15.52 5.92 -15.25
N GLN A 29 16.01 7.12 -15.52
CA GLN A 29 16.23 8.13 -14.48
C GLN A 29 14.97 8.94 -14.15
N ILE A 30 14.09 9.18 -15.12
CA ILE A 30 12.91 10.05 -14.98
C ILE A 30 11.65 9.25 -14.64
N PHE A 31 11.44 8.08 -15.25
CA PHE A 31 10.18 7.33 -15.13
C PHE A 31 10.26 6.09 -14.24
N LEU A 32 11.46 5.61 -13.91
CA LEU A 32 11.64 4.52 -12.95
C LEU A 32 11.87 5.12 -11.56
N PRO A 33 10.94 4.93 -10.60
CA PRO A 33 11.16 5.30 -9.21
C PRO A 33 12.50 4.74 -8.73
N GLU A 34 13.24 5.50 -7.93
CA GLU A 34 14.57 5.13 -7.42
C GLU A 34 14.59 3.73 -6.80
N ASP A 35 13.45 3.34 -6.22
CA ASP A 35 13.13 2.06 -5.62
C ASP A 35 13.23 0.89 -6.59
N LEU A 36 12.60 1.03 -7.75
CA LEU A 36 12.60 0.02 -8.81
C LEU A 36 13.93 0.02 -9.58
N ARG A 37 14.64 1.15 -9.62
CA ARG A 37 15.97 1.28 -10.24
C ARG A 37 17.01 0.40 -9.53
N ARG A 38 16.90 0.20 -8.21
CA ARG A 38 17.78 -0.69 -7.45
C ARG A 38 17.53 -2.17 -7.77
N MET A 39 16.27 -2.58 -7.92
CA MET A 39 15.89 -3.97 -8.25
C MET A 39 16.05 -4.34 -9.74
N SER A 40 16.03 -3.35 -10.64
CA SER A 40 15.94 -3.50 -12.10
C SER A 40 17.25 -3.89 -12.83
N LYS A 41 18.42 -3.70 -12.20
CA LYS A 41 19.73 -3.73 -12.88
C LYS A 41 20.01 -4.99 -13.72
N LYS A 42 19.40 -6.14 -13.42
CA LYS A 42 19.76 -7.43 -14.03
C LYS A 42 18.98 -7.80 -15.31
N ASN A 43 17.70 -7.47 -15.42
CA ASN A 43 16.87 -7.85 -16.58
C ASN A 43 16.76 -6.76 -17.65
N TYR A 44 17.01 -5.50 -17.27
CA TYR A 44 16.95 -4.35 -18.19
C TYR A 44 18.11 -4.38 -19.21
N ALA A 45 19.30 -4.82 -18.79
CA ALA A 45 20.48 -4.86 -19.64
C ALA A 45 20.29 -5.76 -20.90
N ALA A 46 19.65 -6.92 -20.76
CA ALA A 46 19.52 -7.88 -21.86
C ALA A 46 18.65 -7.36 -23.03
N ASN A 47 17.52 -6.72 -22.73
CA ASN A 47 16.65 -6.14 -23.77
C ASN A 47 17.19 -4.83 -24.34
N LEU A 48 17.97 -4.08 -23.57
CA LEU A 48 18.61 -2.85 -24.05
C LEU A 48 19.76 -3.17 -25.01
N ILE A 49 20.54 -4.22 -24.73
CA ILE A 49 21.62 -4.68 -25.62
C ILE A 49 21.08 -5.04 -27.01
N SER A 50 19.98 -5.80 -27.11
CA SER A 50 19.42 -6.20 -28.41
C SER A 50 18.87 -5.02 -29.22
N GLN A 51 18.27 -4.03 -28.55
CA GLN A 51 17.77 -2.81 -29.17
C GLN A 51 18.91 -1.91 -29.67
N VAL A 52 19.95 -1.73 -28.85
CA VAL A 52 21.16 -0.99 -29.24
C VAL A 52 21.84 -1.68 -30.41
N LEU A 53 21.95 -3.01 -30.39
CA LEU A 53 22.52 -3.78 -31.50
C LEU A 53 21.76 -3.55 -32.81
N ALA A 54 20.42 -3.64 -32.78
CA ALA A 54 19.58 -3.42 -33.97
C ALA A 54 19.74 -2.01 -34.56
N LEU A 55 19.73 -0.97 -33.72
CA LEU A 55 19.96 0.42 -34.16
C LEU A 55 21.38 0.61 -34.70
N THR A 56 22.37 -0.04 -34.11
CA THR A 56 23.78 0.03 -34.54
C THR A 56 23.97 -0.61 -35.91
N VAL A 57 23.38 -1.78 -36.15
CA VAL A 57 23.40 -2.44 -37.46
C VAL A 57 22.79 -1.55 -38.52
N LEU A 58 21.69 -0.86 -38.19
CA LEU A 58 20.99 0.01 -39.13
C LEU A 58 21.75 1.31 -39.42
N LEU A 59 22.43 1.89 -38.42
CA LEU A 59 23.35 3.01 -38.62
C LEU A 59 24.55 2.61 -39.49
N LEU A 60 25.15 1.44 -39.24
CA LEU A 60 26.23 0.91 -40.06
C LEU A 60 25.79 0.69 -41.51
N ALA A 61 24.57 0.20 -41.73
CA ALA A 61 23.99 0.07 -43.07
C ALA A 61 23.85 1.43 -43.79
N ILE A 62 23.40 2.47 -43.08
CA ILE A 62 23.33 3.85 -43.62
C ILE A 62 24.74 4.33 -44.01
N ILE A 63 25.73 4.15 -43.14
CA ILE A 63 27.12 4.58 -43.36
C ILE A 63 27.76 3.81 -44.54
N LEU A 64 27.54 2.50 -44.63
CA LEU A 64 28.06 1.65 -45.72
C LEU A 64 27.48 2.05 -47.08
N VAL A 65 26.19 2.37 -47.15
CA VAL A 65 25.53 2.83 -48.37
C VAL A 65 25.90 4.29 -48.69
N ALA A 66 26.13 5.13 -47.68
CA ALA A 66 26.50 6.55 -47.83
C ALA A 66 27.99 6.78 -48.17
N TYR A 67 28.89 5.86 -47.79
CA TYR A 67 30.34 5.99 -48.03
C TYR A 67 31.04 4.67 -48.42
N PRO A 68 30.56 3.95 -49.45
CA PRO A 68 31.12 2.65 -49.82
C PRO A 68 32.60 2.75 -50.24
N ARG A 69 32.98 3.83 -50.94
CA ARG A 69 34.34 4.06 -51.44
C ARG A 69 35.35 4.35 -50.32
N THR A 70 34.89 5.02 -49.26
CA THR A 70 35.72 5.35 -48.10
C THR A 70 35.97 4.10 -47.24
N LEU A 71 35.00 3.19 -47.18
CA LEU A 71 35.08 1.96 -46.39
C LEU A 71 35.78 0.80 -47.12
N PHE A 72 35.57 0.68 -48.43
CA PHE A 72 36.13 -0.38 -49.26
C PHE A 72 37.10 0.18 -50.30
N TRP A 73 38.18 0.78 -49.83
CA TRP A 73 39.19 1.44 -50.67
C TRP A 73 39.85 0.55 -51.73
N LEU A 74 39.82 -0.78 -51.53
CA LEU A 74 40.41 -1.80 -52.42
C LEU A 74 39.46 -2.27 -53.53
N ILE A 75 38.16 -1.97 -53.45
CA ILE A 75 37.17 -2.40 -54.43
C ILE A 75 36.78 -1.17 -55.27
N PRO A 76 36.99 -1.19 -56.60
CA PRO A 76 36.59 -0.09 -57.47
C PRO A 76 35.06 -0.04 -57.58
N PHE A 77 34.41 0.57 -56.59
CA PHE A 77 33.00 0.90 -56.64
C PHE A 77 32.81 2.18 -57.46
N ASP A 78 32.24 2.06 -58.65
CA ASP A 78 31.78 3.23 -59.41
C ASP A 78 30.58 3.85 -58.69
N ALA A 79 30.70 5.13 -58.34
CA ALA A 79 29.70 5.87 -57.55
C ALA A 79 28.31 5.95 -58.18
N GLY A 80 28.15 5.52 -59.44
CA GLY A 80 26.88 5.44 -60.18
C GLY A 80 26.18 4.07 -60.16
N GLN A 81 26.74 3.03 -59.55
CA GLN A 81 26.23 1.66 -59.68
C GLN A 81 25.06 1.28 -58.75
N ILE A 82 24.67 2.12 -57.79
CA ILE A 82 23.49 1.85 -56.95
C ILE A 82 22.33 2.73 -57.43
N PRO A 83 21.49 2.25 -58.37
CA PRO A 83 20.31 3.00 -58.80
C PRO A 83 19.39 3.24 -57.61
N GLY A 84 19.00 4.50 -57.38
CA GLY A 84 18.09 4.88 -56.29
C GLY A 84 18.73 4.96 -54.90
N ARG A 85 20.05 5.11 -54.81
CA ARG A 85 20.81 5.26 -53.55
C ARG A 85 20.21 6.25 -52.56
N GLU A 86 19.76 7.42 -53.01
CA GLU A 86 19.10 8.42 -52.14
C GLU A 86 17.79 7.91 -51.56
N LYS A 87 16.99 7.22 -52.37
CA LYS A 87 15.72 6.63 -51.92
C LYS A 87 16.00 5.54 -50.89
N LEU A 88 17.06 4.74 -51.08
CA LEU A 88 17.48 3.71 -50.13
C LEU A 88 17.98 4.31 -48.81
N ILE A 89 18.84 5.33 -48.84
CA ILE A 89 19.35 6.01 -47.64
C ILE A 89 18.21 6.69 -46.89
N THR A 90 17.31 7.36 -47.62
CA THR A 90 16.12 8.00 -47.04
C THR A 90 15.20 6.95 -46.41
N ALA A 91 14.97 5.81 -47.07
CA ALA A 91 14.18 4.71 -46.53
C ALA A 91 14.81 4.10 -45.26
N LEU A 92 16.14 3.92 -45.24
CA LEU A 92 16.88 3.45 -44.06
C LEU A 92 16.79 4.47 -42.91
N PHE A 93 16.90 5.76 -43.20
CA PHE A 93 16.73 6.81 -42.20
C PHE A 93 15.31 6.79 -41.58
N PHE A 94 14.27 6.72 -42.42
CA PHE A 94 12.89 6.59 -41.93
C PHE A 94 12.67 5.28 -41.15
N ALA A 95 13.29 4.18 -41.57
CA ALA A 95 13.26 2.92 -40.83
C ALA A 95 13.92 3.08 -39.46
N MET A 96 15.07 3.76 -39.36
CA MET A 96 15.73 4.08 -38.10
C MET A 96 14.81 4.87 -37.19
N LEU A 97 14.27 5.98 -37.68
CA LEU A 97 13.41 6.88 -36.92
C LEU A 97 12.14 6.16 -36.44
N SER A 98 11.48 5.40 -37.32
CA SER A 98 10.29 4.62 -36.98
C SER A 98 10.56 3.53 -35.96
N LEU A 99 11.63 2.73 -36.15
CA LEU A 99 12.04 1.71 -35.21
C LEU A 99 12.30 2.32 -33.83
N THR A 100 12.87 3.52 -33.80
CA THR A 100 13.15 4.16 -32.53
C THR A 100 11.92 4.73 -31.83
N LEU A 101 11.00 5.35 -32.56
CA LEU A 101 9.70 5.74 -32.01
C LEU A 101 8.96 4.52 -31.46
N VAL A 102 9.01 3.39 -32.16
CA VAL A 102 8.43 2.12 -31.70
C VAL A 102 9.12 1.63 -30.42
N PHE A 103 10.45 1.65 -30.33
CA PHE A 103 11.15 1.27 -29.09
C PHE A 103 10.84 2.21 -27.93
N LEU A 104 10.78 3.51 -28.16
CA LEU A 104 10.41 4.51 -27.16
C LEU A 104 8.97 4.27 -26.67
N TYR A 105 8.03 4.07 -27.59
CA TYR A 105 6.65 3.76 -27.29
C TYR A 105 6.54 2.45 -26.49
N ILE A 106 7.23 1.39 -26.91
CA ILE A 106 7.26 0.11 -26.19
C ILE A 106 7.84 0.30 -24.79
N HIS A 107 8.90 1.08 -24.60
CA HIS A 107 9.48 1.34 -23.28
C HIS A 107 8.55 2.17 -22.40
N LEU A 108 7.96 3.25 -22.92
CA LEU A 108 7.01 4.07 -22.20
C LEU A 108 5.77 3.27 -21.78
N VAL A 109 5.17 2.53 -22.71
CA VAL A 109 3.98 1.70 -22.43
C VAL A 109 4.31 0.51 -21.52
N ARG A 110 5.47 -0.14 -21.70
CA ARG A 110 5.88 -1.24 -20.80
C ARG A 110 6.30 -0.76 -19.41
N SER A 111 6.76 0.48 -19.28
CA SER A 111 7.13 1.07 -17.98
C SER A 111 5.91 1.21 -17.06
N GLN A 112 4.72 1.50 -17.63
CA GLN A 112 3.46 1.64 -16.89
C GLN A 112 2.97 0.34 -16.20
N GLY A 113 3.61 -0.80 -16.45
CA GLY A 113 3.33 -2.07 -15.76
C GLY A 113 4.57 -2.71 -15.11
N TYR A 114 5.69 -1.98 -15.02
CA TYR A 114 6.94 -2.54 -14.52
C TYR A 114 6.82 -2.93 -13.04
N ARG A 115 6.21 -2.09 -12.21
CA ARG A 115 5.95 -2.38 -10.79
C ARG A 115 5.13 -3.65 -10.61
N ALA A 116 4.06 -3.82 -11.38
CA ALA A 116 3.23 -5.02 -11.35
C ALA A 116 4.03 -6.30 -11.69
N LYS A 117 4.93 -6.22 -12.67
CA LYS A 117 5.83 -7.33 -13.00
C LYS A 117 6.81 -7.63 -11.87
N VAL A 118 7.39 -6.62 -11.25
CA VAL A 118 8.32 -6.79 -10.11
C VAL A 118 7.59 -7.43 -8.94
N VAL A 119 6.43 -6.90 -8.54
CA VAL A 119 5.58 -7.48 -7.49
C VAL A 119 5.22 -8.93 -7.82
N HIS A 120 4.85 -9.23 -9.07
CA HIS A 120 4.55 -10.59 -9.49
C HIS A 120 5.75 -11.54 -9.39
N ILE A 121 6.96 -11.07 -9.77
CA ILE A 121 8.19 -11.84 -9.65
C ILE A 121 8.52 -12.10 -8.17
N ILE A 122 8.45 -11.09 -7.31
CA ILE A 122 8.72 -11.21 -5.87
C ILE A 122 7.72 -12.18 -5.25
N LYS A 123 6.41 -12.01 -5.51
CA LYS A 123 5.36 -12.94 -5.07
C LYS A 123 5.66 -14.39 -5.48
N LYS A 124 6.01 -14.62 -6.76
CA LYS A 124 6.32 -15.96 -7.26
C LYS A 124 7.52 -16.57 -6.54
N LYS A 125 8.54 -15.77 -6.23
CA LYS A 125 9.72 -16.22 -5.48
C LYS A 125 9.42 -16.50 -4.01
N LEU A 126 8.61 -15.67 -3.36
CA LEU A 126 8.14 -15.91 -1.98
C LEU A 126 7.38 -17.24 -1.89
N ILE A 127 6.43 -17.48 -2.79
CA ILE A 127 5.70 -18.76 -2.85
C ILE A 127 6.65 -19.93 -3.08
N ALA A 128 7.57 -19.82 -4.05
CA ALA A 128 8.52 -20.88 -4.34
C ALA A 128 9.49 -21.14 -3.18
N SER A 129 9.90 -20.10 -2.45
CA SER A 129 10.73 -20.24 -1.25
C SER A 129 9.97 -20.96 -0.14
N TYR A 130 8.72 -20.55 0.09
CA TYR A 130 7.86 -21.16 1.09
C TYR A 130 7.67 -22.65 0.83
N GLN A 131 7.33 -23.03 -0.41
CA GLN A 131 7.16 -24.43 -0.80
C GLN A 131 8.43 -25.29 -0.64
N ARG A 132 9.62 -24.67 -0.72
CA ARG A 132 10.89 -25.39 -0.60
C ARG A 132 11.40 -25.50 0.83
N THR A 133 11.19 -24.47 1.64
CA THR A 133 11.85 -24.31 2.95
C THR A 133 10.88 -24.26 4.12
N GLY A 134 9.57 -24.15 3.87
CA GLY A 134 8.54 -23.89 4.87
C GLY A 134 8.60 -22.48 5.47
N LYS A 135 9.46 -21.59 4.93
CA LYS A 135 9.66 -20.23 5.42
C LYS A 135 9.63 -19.22 4.28
N LEU A 136 9.13 -18.02 4.59
CA LEU A 136 9.23 -16.89 3.67
C LEU A 136 10.67 -16.36 3.68
N ASP A 137 11.20 -16.06 2.50
CA ASP A 137 12.52 -15.46 2.36
C ASP A 137 12.45 -13.99 2.80
N PRO A 138 13.18 -13.58 3.86
CA PRO A 138 13.11 -12.23 4.40
C PRO A 138 13.52 -11.17 3.39
N ALA A 139 14.48 -11.45 2.49
CA ALA A 139 14.92 -10.46 1.51
C ALA A 139 13.80 -10.07 0.52
N TYR A 140 12.98 -11.04 0.11
CA TYR A 140 11.84 -10.78 -0.76
C TYR A 140 10.65 -10.17 -0.02
N LEU A 141 10.55 -10.37 1.30
CA LEU A 141 9.56 -9.68 2.13
C LEU A 141 9.92 -8.21 2.31
N ASP A 142 11.18 -7.91 2.60
CA ASP A 142 11.69 -6.54 2.69
C ASP A 142 11.49 -5.79 1.37
N ASP A 143 11.75 -6.44 0.23
CA ASP A 143 11.47 -5.88 -1.10
C ASP A 143 9.97 -5.59 -1.28
N MET A 144 9.08 -6.46 -0.80
CA MET A 144 7.63 -6.26 -0.88
C MET A 144 7.15 -5.14 0.03
N GLU A 145 7.69 -5.06 1.25
CA GLU A 145 7.42 -3.99 2.21
C GLU A 145 7.84 -2.64 1.67
N TYR A 146 9.07 -2.58 1.16
CA TYR A 146 9.61 -1.40 0.52
C TYR A 146 8.73 -0.95 -0.65
N LEU A 147 8.31 -1.88 -1.52
CA LEU A 147 7.36 -1.56 -2.58
C LEU A 147 6.00 -1.11 -2.04
N GLY A 148 5.55 -1.58 -0.89
CA GLY A 148 4.33 -1.10 -0.24
C GLY A 148 4.44 0.35 0.25
N ILE A 149 5.46 0.65 1.06
CA ILE A 149 5.69 1.96 1.71
C ILE A 149 5.91 3.07 0.69
N TYR A 150 6.68 2.78 -0.36
CA TYR A 150 7.02 3.73 -1.42
C TYR A 150 6.12 3.60 -2.66
N SER A 151 4.93 3.00 -2.51
CA SER A 151 3.91 3.06 -3.56
C SER A 151 3.23 4.41 -3.57
N LYS A 152 2.98 4.94 -4.78
CA LYS A 152 1.97 5.98 -4.92
C LYS A 152 0.62 5.40 -4.52
N GLY A 153 -0.18 6.20 -3.84
CA GLY A 153 -1.53 5.78 -3.43
C GLY A 153 -2.37 5.30 -4.61
N GLY A 154 -3.38 4.46 -4.36
CA GLY A 154 -4.28 3.96 -5.40
C GLY A 154 -3.77 2.67 -6.06
N ALA A 155 -3.70 2.64 -7.39
CA ALA A 155 -3.51 1.41 -8.17
C ALA A 155 -2.16 0.71 -7.91
N GLU A 156 -1.08 1.46 -7.66
CA GLU A 156 0.24 0.88 -7.41
C GLU A 156 0.29 0.11 -6.09
N THR A 157 -0.17 0.75 -5.01
CA THR A 157 -0.27 0.10 -3.68
C THR A 157 -1.24 -1.09 -3.74
N ARG A 158 -2.33 -0.97 -4.52
CA ARG A 158 -3.32 -2.05 -4.68
C ARG A 158 -2.71 -3.33 -5.25
N ILE A 159 -1.76 -3.22 -6.19
CA ILE A 159 -1.07 -4.39 -6.74
C ILE A 159 -0.25 -5.11 -5.65
N VAL A 160 0.37 -4.36 -4.74
CA VAL A 160 1.09 -4.93 -3.59
C VAL A 160 0.12 -5.63 -2.63
N ILE A 161 -1.00 -4.98 -2.29
CA ILE A 161 -2.05 -5.55 -1.43
C ILE A 161 -2.61 -6.85 -2.00
N GLN A 162 -2.94 -6.88 -3.29
CA GLN A 162 -3.44 -8.09 -3.97
C GLN A 162 -2.41 -9.22 -3.96
N ALA A 163 -1.13 -8.89 -4.15
CA ALA A 163 -0.07 -9.89 -4.09
C ALA A 163 0.10 -10.49 -2.68
N LEU A 164 -0.03 -9.66 -1.64
CA LEU A 164 0.02 -10.09 -0.24
C LEU A 164 -1.22 -10.90 0.16
N GLU A 165 -2.40 -10.53 -0.32
CA GLU A 165 -3.64 -11.30 -0.12
C GLU A 165 -3.53 -12.69 -0.76
N GLU A 166 -3.07 -12.78 -2.00
CA GLU A 166 -2.84 -14.07 -2.66
C GLU A 166 -1.78 -14.91 -1.94
N LEU A 167 -0.72 -14.28 -1.44
CA LEU A 167 0.32 -14.96 -0.67
C LEU A 167 -0.25 -15.51 0.63
N GLN A 168 -1.02 -14.71 1.36
CA GLN A 168 -1.73 -15.14 2.57
C GLN A 168 -2.65 -16.33 2.29
N LYS A 169 -3.45 -16.30 1.22
CA LYS A 169 -4.34 -17.42 0.85
C LYS A 169 -3.56 -18.70 0.58
N LYS A 170 -2.36 -18.61 -0.01
CA LYS A 170 -1.51 -19.77 -0.25
C LYS A 170 -0.84 -20.31 1.01
N LEU A 171 -0.34 -19.43 1.86
CA LEU A 171 0.22 -19.83 3.16
C LEU A 171 -0.80 -20.56 4.02
N LYS A 172 -2.08 -20.16 3.93
CA LYS A 172 -3.18 -20.84 4.61
C LYS A 172 -3.45 -22.27 4.13
N ILE A 173 -3.30 -22.56 2.84
CA ILE A 173 -3.54 -23.90 2.28
C ILE A 173 -2.51 -24.91 2.79
N ASP A 174 -1.28 -24.46 3.03
CA ASP A 174 -0.13 -25.33 3.28
C ASP A 174 0.26 -25.41 4.78
N SER A 175 -0.34 -24.60 5.67
CA SER A 175 0.04 -24.52 7.09
C SER A 175 -1.04 -25.09 8.01
N THR A 176 -0.65 -25.92 8.97
CA THR A 176 -1.49 -26.22 10.14
C THR A 176 -1.55 -24.97 11.02
N PRO A 177 -2.73 -24.57 11.55
CA PRO A 177 -2.84 -23.39 12.42
C PRO A 177 -2.03 -23.64 13.70
N GLY A 178 -0.88 -22.97 13.82
CA GLY A 178 -0.08 -22.89 15.03
C GLY A 178 -0.24 -21.51 15.67
N PRO A 179 -0.06 -21.39 17.00
CA PRO A 179 -0.28 -20.14 17.74
C PRO A 179 0.73 -19.01 17.47
N ASP A 180 1.67 -19.18 16.54
CA ASP A 180 2.66 -18.17 16.15
C ASP A 180 3.03 -18.33 14.67
N ASN A 181 2.14 -17.87 13.78
CA ASN A 181 2.46 -17.84 12.35
C ASN A 181 3.26 -16.57 12.04
N ASP A 182 4.56 -16.59 12.31
CA ASP A 182 5.51 -15.50 12.03
C ASP A 182 5.33 -14.92 10.62
N ALA A 183 5.06 -15.78 9.63
CA ALA A 183 4.80 -15.38 8.26
C ALA A 183 3.53 -14.54 8.12
N LEU A 184 2.43 -14.93 8.79
CA LEU A 184 1.19 -14.16 8.80
C LEU A 184 1.35 -12.81 9.53
N ILE A 185 2.07 -12.78 10.65
CA ILE A 185 2.37 -11.55 11.39
C ILE A 185 3.13 -10.56 10.51
N LEU A 186 4.17 -11.02 9.81
CA LEU A 186 4.92 -10.20 8.86
C LEU A 186 4.04 -9.68 7.72
N LEU A 187 3.14 -10.50 7.18
CA LEU A 187 2.20 -10.03 6.15
C LEU A 187 1.23 -8.97 6.67
N ILE A 188 0.72 -9.12 7.90
CA ILE A 188 -0.13 -8.11 8.55
C ILE A 188 0.63 -6.78 8.70
N GLU A 189 1.90 -6.85 9.10
CA GLU A 189 2.77 -5.68 9.24
C GLU A 189 3.00 -4.97 7.91
N ILE A 190 3.36 -5.72 6.86
CA ILE A 190 3.57 -5.18 5.52
C ILE A 190 2.29 -4.52 5.00
N LEU A 191 1.13 -5.16 5.16
CA LEU A 191 -0.17 -4.60 4.77
C LEU A 191 -0.44 -3.28 5.49
N CYS A 192 -0.16 -3.20 6.79
CA CYS A 192 -0.33 -1.98 7.57
C CYS A 192 0.60 -0.88 7.08
N ASN A 193 1.89 -1.18 6.94
CA ASN A 193 2.89 -0.21 6.52
C ASN A 193 2.60 0.34 5.11
N SER A 194 2.03 -0.50 4.24
CA SER A 194 1.61 -0.12 2.88
C SER A 194 0.47 0.91 2.82
N VAL A 195 -0.37 1.02 3.86
CA VAL A 195 -1.53 1.94 3.84
C VAL A 195 -1.50 3.02 4.92
N ALA A 196 -0.90 2.75 6.07
CA ALA A 196 -0.85 3.67 7.21
C ALA A 196 0.46 4.47 7.26
N ASN A 197 1.58 3.88 6.85
CA ASN A 197 2.93 4.47 6.95
C ASN A 197 3.52 4.86 5.59
N SER A 198 2.77 4.72 4.50
CA SER A 198 3.24 5.12 3.17
C SER A 198 3.47 6.63 3.08
N THR A 199 4.51 7.03 2.34
CA THR A 199 4.90 8.44 2.13
C THR A 199 3.76 9.27 1.56
N GLU A 200 2.99 8.68 0.65
CA GLU A 200 1.62 9.09 0.33
C GLU A 200 0.67 8.16 1.08
N SER A 201 0.17 8.58 2.23
CA SER A 201 -0.71 7.73 3.07
C SER A 201 -1.84 7.15 2.21
N GLY A 202 -2.08 5.84 2.32
CA GLY A 202 -2.82 5.04 1.34
C GLY A 202 -4.17 5.63 0.91
N SER A 203 -4.60 5.28 -0.30
CA SER A 203 -5.93 5.71 -0.77
C SER A 203 -7.03 5.09 0.11
N ARG A 204 -8.17 5.78 0.21
CA ARG A 204 -9.38 5.27 0.86
C ARG A 204 -9.71 3.83 0.44
N SER A 205 -9.65 3.55 -0.87
CA SER A 205 -9.92 2.20 -1.42
C SER A 205 -8.95 1.15 -0.88
N ASN A 206 -7.66 1.49 -0.77
CA ASN A 206 -6.63 0.55 -0.33
C ASN A 206 -6.77 0.23 1.16
N MET A 207 -7.08 1.24 1.99
CA MET A 207 -7.35 1.01 3.41
C MET A 207 -8.57 0.12 3.61
N ILE A 208 -9.64 0.32 2.82
CA ILE A 208 -10.83 -0.55 2.84
C ILE A 208 -10.49 -2.00 2.47
N GLU A 209 -9.65 -2.19 1.45
CA GLU A 209 -9.21 -3.52 1.00
C GLU A 209 -8.38 -4.23 2.08
N VAL A 210 -7.46 -3.52 2.75
CA VAL A 210 -6.69 -4.08 3.89
C VAL A 210 -7.61 -4.44 5.07
N LEU A 211 -8.59 -3.61 5.41
CA LEU A 211 -9.55 -3.91 6.48
C LEU A 211 -10.40 -5.16 6.14
N ALA A 212 -10.76 -5.37 4.87
CA ALA A 212 -11.43 -6.58 4.44
C ALA A 212 -10.56 -7.82 4.62
N ILE A 213 -9.28 -7.74 4.24
CA ILE A 213 -8.30 -8.83 4.44
C ILE A 213 -8.14 -9.15 5.94
N TYR A 214 -8.03 -8.13 6.80
CA TYR A 214 -7.96 -8.33 8.25
C TYR A 214 -9.21 -8.97 8.82
N LYS A 215 -10.40 -8.55 8.37
CA LYS A 215 -11.66 -9.17 8.76
C LYS A 215 -11.68 -10.65 8.41
N ASP A 216 -11.28 -11.01 7.19
CA ASP A 216 -11.25 -12.40 6.74
C ASP A 216 -10.27 -13.24 7.55
N ILE A 217 -9.10 -12.69 7.92
CA ILE A 217 -8.14 -13.34 8.83
C ILE A 217 -8.79 -13.59 10.20
N LEU A 218 -9.40 -12.57 10.81
CA LEU A 218 -10.01 -12.69 12.14
C LEU A 218 -11.17 -13.68 12.16
N MET A 219 -12.02 -13.67 11.13
CA MET A 219 -13.13 -14.61 11.02
C MET A 219 -12.62 -16.05 10.96
N GLU A 220 -11.53 -16.29 10.25
CA GLU A 220 -10.91 -17.62 10.18
C GLU A 220 -10.25 -18.02 11.50
N LEU A 221 -9.47 -17.13 12.12
CA LEU A 221 -8.89 -17.38 13.45
C LEU A 221 -9.98 -17.69 14.47
N LYS A 222 -11.12 -16.98 14.42
CA LYS A 222 -12.28 -17.23 15.26
C LYS A 222 -12.90 -18.61 15.00
N MET A 223 -13.03 -19.03 13.75
CA MET A 223 -13.55 -20.37 13.39
C MET A 223 -12.62 -21.50 13.84
N LEU A 224 -11.31 -21.28 13.81
CA LEU A 224 -10.30 -22.27 14.19
C LEU A 224 -9.98 -22.25 15.70
N SER A 225 -10.38 -21.21 16.41
CA SER A 225 -10.16 -21.06 17.84
C SER A 225 -10.94 -22.10 18.63
N THR A 226 -10.25 -22.84 19.50
CA THR A 226 -10.86 -23.77 20.47
C THR A 226 -10.63 -23.26 21.89
N GLU A 227 -11.32 -23.81 22.89
CA GLU A 227 -11.07 -23.46 24.31
C GLU A 227 -9.63 -23.78 24.74
N GLU A 228 -9.06 -24.86 24.20
CA GLU A 228 -7.68 -25.31 24.48
C GLU A 228 -6.61 -24.48 23.75
N ASN A 229 -6.99 -23.83 22.63
CA ASN A 229 -6.10 -22.98 21.85
C ASN A 229 -6.86 -21.74 21.34
N PRO A 230 -6.94 -20.67 22.14
CA PRO A 230 -7.70 -19.48 21.79
C PRO A 230 -6.94 -18.61 20.77
N LEU A 231 -6.86 -19.08 19.51
CA LEU A 231 -6.17 -18.40 18.41
C LEU A 231 -6.63 -16.96 18.21
N ILE A 232 -7.88 -16.64 18.54
CA ILE A 232 -8.41 -15.28 18.47
C ILE A 232 -7.71 -14.32 19.45
N GLN A 233 -7.01 -14.83 20.46
CA GLN A 233 -6.19 -14.05 21.41
C GLN A 233 -4.69 -14.10 21.07
N GLY A 234 -4.32 -14.69 19.92
CA GLY A 234 -2.93 -14.81 19.47
C GLY A 234 -2.28 -13.50 19.03
N ASN A 235 -0.98 -13.59 18.72
CA ASN A 235 -0.15 -12.47 18.31
C ASN A 235 -0.62 -11.81 17.00
N GLU A 236 -1.20 -12.58 16.09
CA GLU A 236 -1.81 -12.09 14.85
C GLU A 236 -2.97 -11.14 15.12
N THR A 237 -3.85 -11.50 16.06
CA THR A 237 -5.00 -10.65 16.42
C THR A 237 -4.53 -9.35 17.07
N LEU A 238 -3.53 -9.41 17.96
CA LEU A 238 -2.94 -8.21 18.56
C LEU A 238 -2.33 -7.29 17.50
N LYS A 239 -1.60 -7.86 16.54
CA LYS A 239 -1.04 -7.09 15.43
C LYS A 239 -2.14 -6.47 14.56
N ILE A 240 -3.20 -7.21 14.24
CA ILE A 240 -4.36 -6.67 13.49
C ILE A 240 -5.04 -5.54 14.28
N LYS A 241 -5.17 -5.67 15.61
CA LYS A 241 -5.71 -4.62 16.49
C LYS A 241 -4.93 -3.31 16.34
N ASP A 242 -3.60 -3.38 16.49
CA ASP A 242 -2.73 -2.21 16.39
C ASP A 242 -2.71 -1.61 14.99
N CYS A 243 -2.67 -2.46 13.95
CA CYS A 243 -2.70 -2.02 12.56
C CYS A 243 -4.03 -1.35 12.19
N THR A 244 -5.15 -1.91 12.65
CA THR A 244 -6.49 -1.34 12.44
C THR A 244 -6.63 0.01 13.14
N TYR A 245 -6.10 0.14 14.35
CA TYR A 245 -6.01 1.42 15.05
C TYR A 245 -5.19 2.46 14.28
N LYS A 246 -4.00 2.10 13.76
CA LYS A 246 -3.20 3.01 12.92
C LYS A 246 -3.95 3.46 11.67
N ILE A 247 -4.66 2.55 11.00
CA ILE A 247 -5.53 2.87 9.85
C ILE A 247 -6.64 3.83 10.27
N ALA A 248 -7.27 3.60 11.43
CA ALA A 248 -8.30 4.48 11.96
C ALA A 248 -7.78 5.91 12.17
N LEU A 249 -6.64 6.07 12.87
CA LEU A 249 -6.01 7.37 13.08
C LEU A 249 -5.67 8.07 11.76
N ALA A 250 -5.09 7.34 10.81
CA ALA A 250 -4.73 7.88 9.49
C ALA A 250 -5.97 8.34 8.70
N SER A 251 -7.04 7.56 8.72
CA SER A 251 -8.29 7.87 8.02
C SER A 251 -9.04 9.05 8.65
N LEU A 252 -9.08 9.15 9.98
CA LEU A 252 -9.63 10.32 10.70
C LEU A 252 -8.81 11.60 10.44
N LYS A 253 -7.49 11.49 10.22
CA LYS A 253 -6.64 12.63 9.79
C LYS A 253 -6.92 13.11 8.38
N LYS A 254 -7.57 12.30 7.54
CA LYS A 254 -7.89 12.61 6.15
C LYS A 254 -9.39 12.82 5.90
N ASP A 255 -10.19 12.90 6.96
CA ASP A 255 -11.65 13.00 6.89
C ASP A 255 -12.32 11.86 6.10
N TYR A 256 -11.74 10.66 6.14
CA TYR A 256 -12.37 9.44 5.60
C TYR A 256 -13.28 8.79 6.64
N SER A 257 -14.20 9.58 7.21
CA SER A 257 -15.11 9.15 8.28
C SER A 257 -16.03 8.00 7.84
N ASP A 258 -16.33 7.89 6.55
CA ASP A 258 -17.14 6.82 5.97
C ASP A 258 -16.47 5.44 5.95
N MET A 259 -15.17 5.37 6.26
CA MET A 259 -14.47 4.11 6.49
C MET A 259 -14.66 3.56 7.91
N MET A 260 -15.05 4.41 8.86
CA MET A 260 -15.15 4.05 10.27
C MET A 260 -16.03 2.82 10.53
N PRO A 261 -17.19 2.63 9.87
CA PRO A 261 -17.96 1.40 10.05
C PRO A 261 -17.16 0.12 9.76
N ARG A 262 -16.21 0.15 8.81
CA ARG A 262 -15.34 -1.00 8.51
C ARG A 262 -14.28 -1.20 9.58
N VAL A 263 -13.66 -0.11 10.05
CA VAL A 263 -12.70 -0.12 11.16
C VAL A 263 -13.36 -0.74 12.40
N LEU A 264 -14.55 -0.24 12.77
CA LEU A 264 -15.33 -0.74 13.90
C LEU A 264 -15.67 -2.23 13.72
N SER A 265 -16.11 -2.63 12.53
CA SER A 265 -16.42 -4.04 12.23
C SER A 265 -15.24 -5.01 12.34
N VAL A 266 -14.00 -4.51 12.23
CA VAL A 266 -12.79 -5.31 12.44
C VAL A 266 -12.45 -5.35 13.92
N LEU A 267 -12.44 -4.19 14.60
CA LEU A 267 -12.12 -4.11 16.03
C LEU A 267 -13.12 -4.85 16.90
N SER A 268 -14.39 -4.94 16.53
CA SER A 268 -15.41 -5.66 17.30
C SER A 268 -15.27 -7.17 17.26
N LEU A 269 -14.59 -7.72 16.24
CA LEU A 269 -14.20 -9.12 16.22
C LEU A 269 -13.06 -9.45 17.19
N ILE A 270 -12.36 -8.43 17.70
CA ILE A 270 -11.19 -8.58 18.56
C ILE A 270 -11.59 -8.40 20.03
N PRO A 271 -11.39 -9.42 20.90
CA PRO A 271 -11.54 -9.27 22.34
C PRO A 271 -10.56 -8.22 22.90
N GLY A 272 -10.98 -7.45 23.91
CA GLY A 272 -10.09 -6.48 24.57
C GLY A 272 -9.57 -5.35 23.68
N SER A 273 -10.39 -4.87 22.73
CA SER A 273 -10.09 -3.72 21.87
C SER A 273 -10.83 -2.44 22.28
N SER A 274 -11.43 -2.42 23.48
CA SER A 274 -12.12 -1.24 24.01
C SER A 274 -11.16 -0.07 24.25
N ASP A 275 -9.88 -0.33 24.53
CA ASP A 275 -8.82 0.67 24.58
C ASP A 275 -8.69 1.43 23.25
N LYS A 276 -8.62 0.69 22.13
CA LYS A 276 -8.49 1.30 20.80
C LYS A 276 -9.77 2.00 20.36
N LEU A 277 -10.93 1.44 20.70
CA LEU A 277 -12.21 2.09 20.46
C LEU A 277 -12.30 3.42 21.21
N PHE A 278 -11.88 3.46 22.47
CA PHE A 278 -11.89 4.66 23.28
C PHE A 278 -11.03 5.76 22.65
N ASP A 279 -9.78 5.44 22.29
CA ASP A 279 -8.88 6.39 21.62
C ASP A 279 -9.44 6.92 20.29
N ILE A 280 -10.07 6.05 19.49
CA ILE A 280 -10.73 6.44 18.22
C ILE A 280 -11.92 7.36 18.49
N GLY A 281 -12.72 7.05 19.51
CA GLY A 281 -13.87 7.86 19.92
C GLY A 281 -13.47 9.25 20.37
N LEU A 282 -12.45 9.37 21.23
CA LEU A 282 -11.89 10.64 21.66
C LEU A 282 -11.39 11.47 20.48
N LEU A 283 -10.58 10.87 19.60
CA LEU A 283 -10.05 11.59 18.44
C LEU A 283 -11.17 12.05 17.48
N ALA A 284 -12.23 11.26 17.35
CA ALA A 284 -13.40 11.63 16.54
C ALA A 284 -14.16 12.80 17.17
N LEU A 285 -14.34 12.82 18.50
CA LEU A 285 -14.93 13.96 19.21
C LEU A 285 -14.11 15.23 19.05
N ASP A 286 -12.80 15.16 19.25
CA ASP A 286 -11.89 16.31 19.11
C ASP A 286 -11.98 16.94 17.71
N LYS A 287 -12.19 16.10 16.69
CA LYS A 287 -12.38 16.51 15.30
C LYS A 287 -13.81 16.88 14.94
N ARG A 288 -14.73 16.90 15.92
CA ARG A 288 -16.16 17.19 15.75
C ARG A 288 -16.85 16.22 14.78
N GLN A 289 -16.32 15.01 14.61
CA GLN A 289 -16.92 13.93 13.83
C GLN A 289 -17.88 13.14 14.73
N PHE A 290 -18.91 13.81 15.26
CA PHE A 290 -19.81 13.26 16.28
C PHE A 290 -20.48 11.94 15.88
N GLN A 291 -20.82 11.77 14.59
CA GLN A 291 -21.40 10.51 14.11
C GLN A 291 -20.45 9.32 14.30
N VAL A 292 -19.15 9.51 14.05
CA VAL A 292 -18.14 8.47 14.25
C VAL A 292 -18.01 8.15 15.74
N ALA A 293 -17.89 9.18 16.57
CA ALA A 293 -17.78 9.01 18.02
C ALA A 293 -19.01 8.29 18.60
N THR A 294 -20.22 8.59 18.11
CA THR A 294 -21.44 7.93 18.56
C THR A 294 -21.47 6.46 18.12
N ASN A 295 -21.03 6.16 16.90
CA ASN A 295 -20.91 4.77 16.43
C ASN A 295 -19.91 3.97 17.27
N VAL A 296 -18.79 4.59 17.67
CA VAL A 296 -17.82 3.97 18.60
C VAL A 296 -18.50 3.65 19.94
N LEU A 297 -19.28 4.58 20.48
CA LEU A 297 -20.00 4.42 21.74
C LEU A 297 -21.00 3.25 21.67
N SER A 298 -21.75 3.13 20.57
CA SER A 298 -22.64 1.99 20.32
C SER A 298 -21.85 0.68 20.19
N GLU A 299 -20.74 0.66 19.45
CA GLU A 299 -19.93 -0.55 19.24
C GLU A 299 -19.26 -1.05 20.53
N MET A 300 -18.99 -0.18 21.51
CA MET A 300 -18.51 -0.61 22.83
C MET A 300 -19.58 -1.42 23.57
N MET A 301 -20.86 -1.07 23.39
CA MET A 301 -21.99 -1.67 24.10
C MET A 301 -22.61 -2.87 23.38
N ASP A 302 -22.47 -2.96 22.05
CA ASP A 302 -22.95 -4.09 21.23
C ASP A 302 -22.11 -5.38 21.42
N ARG A 303 -21.19 -5.42 22.39
CA ARG A 303 -20.33 -6.58 22.65
C ARG A 303 -21.04 -7.62 23.52
N ASP A 304 -20.95 -8.88 23.11
CA ASP A 304 -21.55 -10.03 23.81
C ASP A 304 -21.05 -10.24 25.25
N ASN A 305 -19.88 -9.71 25.61
CA ASN A 305 -19.31 -9.82 26.95
C ASN A 305 -18.77 -8.46 27.41
N LEU A 306 -19.60 -7.72 28.15
CA LEU A 306 -19.23 -6.44 28.77
C LEU A 306 -18.39 -6.72 30.04
N ASP A 307 -17.08 -6.61 29.90
CA ASP A 307 -16.16 -6.66 31.04
C ASP A 307 -15.98 -5.28 31.70
N GLY A 308 -15.32 -5.27 32.87
CA GLY A 308 -15.05 -4.02 33.60
C GLY A 308 -14.22 -3.02 32.80
N VAL A 309 -13.34 -3.49 31.92
CA VAL A 309 -12.47 -2.62 31.10
C VAL A 309 -13.29 -1.89 30.04
N ILE A 310 -14.19 -2.61 29.35
CA ILE A 310 -15.15 -2.05 28.40
C ILE A 310 -16.03 -1.02 29.11
N MET A 311 -16.60 -1.35 30.26
CA MET A 311 -17.44 -0.42 31.02
C MET A 311 -16.68 0.83 31.47
N ASN A 312 -15.44 0.69 31.95
CA ASN A 312 -14.62 1.84 32.36
C ASN A 312 -14.28 2.76 31.18
N ASN A 313 -13.97 2.19 30.02
CA ASN A 313 -13.76 2.95 28.78
C ASN A 313 -15.05 3.60 28.28
N TYR A 314 -16.18 2.91 28.40
CA TYR A 314 -17.50 3.44 28.07
C TYR A 314 -17.87 4.64 28.94
N PHE A 315 -17.72 4.54 30.27
CA PHE A 315 -17.97 5.68 31.18
C PHE A 315 -17.01 6.84 30.91
N GLY A 316 -15.74 6.57 30.61
CA GLY A 316 -14.82 7.60 30.14
C GLY A 316 -15.34 8.28 28.88
N MET A 317 -15.83 7.53 27.89
CA MET A 317 -16.35 8.10 26.65
C MET A 317 -17.63 8.93 26.89
N ILE A 318 -18.53 8.45 27.74
CA ILE A 318 -19.72 9.19 28.19
C ILE A 318 -19.32 10.53 28.82
N ALA A 319 -18.27 10.54 29.65
CA ALA A 319 -17.77 11.76 30.27
C ALA A 319 -17.39 12.81 29.22
N HIS A 320 -16.57 12.41 28.25
CA HIS A 320 -16.16 13.29 27.16
C HIS A 320 -17.36 13.79 26.33
N PHE A 321 -18.33 12.93 26.01
CA PHE A 321 -19.57 13.34 25.34
C PHE A 321 -20.36 14.39 26.16
N TYR A 322 -20.50 14.17 27.46
CA TYR A 322 -21.28 15.03 28.35
C TYR A 322 -20.75 16.48 28.41
N PHE A 323 -19.42 16.63 28.37
CA PHE A 323 -18.73 17.92 28.43
C PHE A 323 -18.38 18.53 27.06
N SER A 324 -18.67 17.83 25.95
CA SER A 324 -18.39 18.31 24.58
C SER A 324 -19.47 19.25 24.00
N GLY A 325 -20.56 19.49 24.72
CA GLY A 325 -21.66 20.40 24.34
C GLY A 325 -23.04 19.73 24.34
N ASP A 326 -24.12 20.50 24.19
CA ASP A 326 -25.49 20.03 24.44
C ASP A 326 -25.92 18.85 23.56
N ALA A 327 -25.55 18.86 22.28
CA ALA A 327 -25.87 17.76 21.36
C ALA A 327 -25.13 16.47 21.73
N ALA A 328 -23.85 16.57 22.10
CA ALA A 328 -23.05 15.43 22.54
C ALA A 328 -23.53 14.90 23.90
N ARG A 329 -23.93 15.81 24.80
CA ARG A 329 -24.55 15.48 26.08
C ARG A 329 -25.84 14.69 25.92
N PHE A 330 -26.69 15.10 24.97
CA PHE A 330 -27.91 14.35 24.64
C PHE A 330 -27.57 12.94 24.12
N CYS A 331 -26.54 12.78 23.28
CA CYS A 331 -26.08 11.46 22.84
C CYS A 331 -25.60 10.59 24.02
N ALA A 332 -24.86 11.17 24.97
CA ALA A 332 -24.40 10.46 26.17
C ALA A 332 -25.59 9.93 27.00
N ARG A 333 -26.56 10.79 27.30
CA ARG A 333 -27.79 10.42 28.04
C ARG A 333 -28.57 9.33 27.31
N ARG A 334 -28.83 9.54 26.02
CA ARG A 334 -29.56 8.57 25.19
C ARG A 334 -28.86 7.21 25.14
N SER A 335 -27.52 7.18 25.12
CA SER A 335 -26.76 5.94 25.13
C SER A 335 -26.90 5.19 26.45
N LEU A 336 -26.84 5.88 27.59
CA LEU A 336 -27.07 5.29 28.91
C LEU A 336 -28.50 4.69 29.01
N GLU A 337 -29.50 5.45 28.59
CA GLU A 337 -30.91 5.03 28.56
C GLU A 337 -31.13 3.81 27.65
N SER A 338 -30.62 3.85 26.43
CA SER A 338 -30.83 2.81 25.41
C SER A 338 -30.17 1.49 25.81
N ASN A 339 -28.98 1.56 26.41
CA ASN A 339 -28.24 0.39 26.88
C ASN A 339 -28.63 -0.03 28.30
N LYS A 340 -29.58 0.67 28.96
CA LYS A 340 -30.04 0.42 30.33
C LYS A 340 -28.88 0.36 31.34
N VAL A 341 -27.87 1.20 31.14
CA VAL A 341 -26.70 1.28 32.02
C VAL A 341 -27.02 2.22 33.17
N GLU A 342 -27.12 1.66 34.38
CA GLU A 342 -27.29 2.44 35.61
C GLU A 342 -25.95 3.04 36.04
N VAL A 343 -25.91 4.37 36.17
CA VAL A 343 -24.71 5.09 36.64
C VAL A 343 -24.68 5.03 38.16
N THR A 344 -23.79 4.21 38.72
CA THR A 344 -23.58 4.11 40.17
C THR A 344 -22.27 4.79 40.57
N GLU A 345 -22.18 5.30 41.81
CA GLU A 345 -20.94 5.87 42.35
C GLU A 345 -19.78 4.88 42.28
N LYS A 346 -20.05 3.59 42.53
CA LYS A 346 -19.05 2.54 42.43
C LYS A 346 -18.52 2.42 40.99
N ALA A 347 -19.40 2.39 39.99
CA ALA A 347 -19.00 2.28 38.59
C ALA A 347 -18.17 3.50 38.13
N LEU A 348 -18.56 4.72 38.54
CA LEU A 348 -17.78 5.92 38.26
C LEU A 348 -16.42 5.90 38.97
N SER A 349 -16.36 5.45 40.23
CA SER A 349 -15.11 5.29 40.96
C SER A 349 -14.18 4.25 40.33
N ASP A 350 -14.72 3.11 39.87
CA ASP A 350 -13.95 2.07 39.19
C ASP A 350 -13.41 2.58 37.84
N ALA A 351 -14.22 3.31 37.07
CA ALA A 351 -13.78 3.95 35.83
C ALA A 351 -12.70 5.01 36.08
N ARG A 352 -12.87 5.84 37.11
CA ARG A 352 -11.89 6.84 37.52
C ARG A 352 -10.55 6.20 37.89
N ASN A 353 -10.58 5.16 38.73
CA ASN A 353 -9.38 4.43 39.15
C ASN A 353 -8.68 3.76 37.96
N TYR A 354 -9.44 3.20 37.03
CA TYR A 354 -8.92 2.61 35.80
C TYR A 354 -8.16 3.64 34.95
N HIS A 355 -8.78 4.79 34.63
CA HIS A 355 -8.14 5.84 33.84
C HIS A 355 -6.98 6.51 34.58
N TYR A 356 -7.04 6.61 35.91
CA TYR A 356 -5.94 7.08 36.74
C TYR A 356 -4.72 6.16 36.63
N ASN A 357 -4.92 4.84 36.70
CA ASN A 357 -3.84 3.85 36.54
C ASN A 357 -3.22 3.89 35.14
N LEU A 358 -3.98 4.31 34.12
CA LEU A 358 -3.49 4.56 32.77
C LEU A 358 -2.89 5.96 32.57
N CYS A 359 -2.82 6.78 33.62
CA CYS A 359 -2.36 8.17 33.58
C CYS A 359 -3.19 9.07 32.63
N ASN A 360 -4.45 8.74 32.36
CA ASN A 360 -5.36 9.54 31.55
C ASN A 360 -6.12 10.56 32.41
N PHE A 361 -5.37 11.50 32.99
CA PHE A 361 -5.90 12.51 33.91
C PHE A 361 -7.05 13.36 33.33
N PRO A 362 -7.05 13.77 32.05
CA PRO A 362 -8.19 14.51 31.48
C PRO A 362 -9.50 13.74 31.58
N THR A 363 -9.46 12.41 31.40
CA THR A 363 -10.66 11.58 31.52
C THR A 363 -11.06 11.39 32.98
N VAL A 364 -10.10 11.27 33.90
CA VAL A 364 -10.33 11.22 35.35
C VAL A 364 -11.07 12.47 35.82
N ASP A 365 -10.58 13.65 35.44
CA ASP A 365 -11.16 14.94 35.84
C ASP A 365 -12.58 15.10 35.31
N LEU A 366 -12.85 14.62 34.08
CA LEU A 366 -14.19 14.64 33.51
C LEU A 366 -15.12 13.66 34.21
N ILE A 367 -14.66 12.44 34.52
CA ILE A 367 -15.43 11.44 35.27
C ILE A 367 -15.83 11.99 36.65
N GLU A 368 -14.91 12.65 37.35
CA GLU A 368 -15.17 13.27 38.65
C GLU A 368 -16.22 14.38 38.60
N GLN A 369 -16.30 15.09 37.48
CA GLN A 369 -17.30 16.13 37.26
C GLN A 369 -18.68 15.58 36.84
N LEU A 370 -18.82 14.29 36.52
CA LEU A 370 -20.14 13.71 36.28
C LEU A 370 -20.84 13.43 37.61
N ASP A 371 -21.82 14.26 37.92
CA ASP A 371 -22.75 13.98 39.00
C ASP A 371 -23.72 12.88 38.55
N ALA A 372 -23.76 11.76 39.28
CA ALA A 372 -24.70 10.66 39.04
C ALA A 372 -26.18 11.11 38.92
N PRO A 373 -26.71 12.08 39.72
CA PRO A 373 -28.09 12.55 39.59
C PRO A 373 -28.41 13.31 38.29
N ASP A 374 -27.42 13.91 37.62
CA ASP A 374 -27.63 14.70 36.38
C ASP A 374 -27.72 13.84 35.10
N LEU A 375 -27.44 12.54 35.22
CA LEU A 375 -27.46 11.56 34.12
C LEU A 375 -28.68 10.64 34.15
N SER A 376 -29.33 10.48 35.31
CA SER A 376 -30.45 9.54 35.51
C SER A 376 -31.82 10.10 35.14
N GLY A 377 -31.90 11.34 34.65
CA GLY A 377 -33.15 11.97 34.20
C GLY A 377 -34.02 12.39 35.38
N GLY A 378 -33.94 13.68 35.73
CA GLY A 378 -35.02 14.37 36.44
C GLY A 378 -36.18 14.71 35.53
#